data_AF-A0A3E2GYA1-F1
#
_entry.id   AF-A0A3E2GYA1-F1
#
_cell.length_a   1.000
_cell.length_b   1.000
_cell.length_c   1.000
_cell.angle_alpha   90.00
_cell.angle_beta   90.00
_cell.angle_gamma   90.00
#
_symmetry.space_group_name_H-M   'P 1'
#
loop_
_entity.id
_entity.type
_entity.pdbx_description
1 polymer ?
#
loop_
_entity_poly.entity_id
_entity_poly.type
_entity_poly.pdbx_seq_one_letter_code
_entity_poly.pdbx_strand_id
1 'polypeptide(L)'
;MNYLGSNYKHGNYFSRFGFWCSNVLQDPITAATELERCVKQLGGVGSFVGRYTNNGSANNAVYLDDPINAPFLEKVVELDVPIYLHPREPPPNQQRVYQDYNFLAGSPWGFSSETSAHVLRLMVAGIFDKYPTLKIILGHCGEGLPFFLARIDQRLRHMTHYWPAKQTMTHYWENNFYDWGGSGNVSVDYPFEDDVETGSWFDRLEPNGHTKEKIGFQNARKLLKLGS
;
A
#
# COMPACT_ATOMS: atom_id res chain seq x y z
N MET A 1 30.70 -5.41 2.19
CA MET A 1 29.36 -5.52 2.82
C MET A 1 28.44 -4.49 2.21
N ASN A 2 27.16 -4.81 1.99
CA ASN A 2 26.17 -3.84 1.48
C ASN A 2 25.81 -2.84 2.60
N TYR A 3 25.85 -1.53 2.29
CA TYR A 3 25.59 -0.44 3.24
C TYR A 3 24.25 -0.57 3.97
N LEU A 4 23.19 -0.98 3.28
CA LEU A 4 21.85 -1.06 3.87
C LEU A 4 21.78 -2.17 4.94
N GLY A 5 22.20 -3.39 4.59
CA GLY A 5 22.20 -4.51 5.54
C GLY A 5 23.14 -4.27 6.72
N SER A 6 24.30 -3.64 6.49
CA SER A 6 25.28 -3.38 7.56
C SER A 6 24.86 -2.27 8.53
N ASN A 7 24.02 -1.30 8.13
CA ASN A 7 23.56 -0.23 9.02
C ASN A 7 22.18 -0.50 9.63
N TYR A 8 21.24 -1.01 8.83
CA TYR A 8 19.82 -1.11 9.21
C TYR A 8 19.38 -2.53 9.62
N LYS A 9 20.13 -3.58 9.28
CA LYS A 9 19.83 -4.95 9.74
C LYS A 9 20.76 -5.42 10.86
N HIS A 10 22.05 -5.08 10.76
CA HIS A 10 23.09 -5.55 11.69
C HIS A 10 23.90 -4.42 12.33
N GLY A 11 23.56 -3.16 12.05
CA GLY A 11 24.31 -1.99 12.51
C GLY A 11 23.59 -1.21 13.60
N ASN A 12 24.12 -0.04 13.94
CA ASN A 12 23.69 0.76 15.10
C ASN A 12 22.22 1.23 15.06
N TYR A 13 21.55 1.13 13.91
CA TYR A 13 20.19 1.61 13.72
C TYR A 13 19.14 0.50 13.63
N PHE A 14 19.53 -0.77 13.76
CA PHE A 14 18.64 -1.91 13.51
C PHE A 14 17.40 -1.95 14.41
N SER A 15 17.50 -1.42 15.63
CA SER A 15 16.39 -1.36 16.59
C SER A 15 15.46 -0.15 16.39
N ARG A 16 15.81 0.75 15.46
CA ARG A 16 15.10 2.03 15.22
C ARG A 16 14.49 2.11 13.84
N PHE A 17 15.18 1.60 12.81
CA PHE A 17 14.78 1.75 11.42
C PHE A 17 14.79 0.41 10.68
N GLY A 18 13.68 0.12 10.02
CA GLY A 18 13.60 -0.81 8.89
C GLY A 18 13.48 -0.02 7.58
N PHE A 19 13.46 -0.72 6.46
CA PHE A 19 13.29 -0.08 5.15
C PHE A 19 12.46 -0.94 4.20
N TRP A 20 11.78 -0.24 3.29
CA TRP A 20 11.06 -0.84 2.19
C TRP A 20 11.96 -1.01 0.96
N CYS A 21 11.67 -2.03 0.15
CA CYS A 21 12.28 -2.21 -1.15
C CYS A 21 11.54 -1.36 -2.17
N SER A 22 12.16 -0.28 -2.66
CA SER A 22 11.59 0.48 -3.78
C SER A 22 11.81 -0.29 -5.07
N ASN A 23 10.73 -0.69 -5.74
CA ASN A 23 10.80 -1.54 -6.93
C ASN A 23 10.35 -0.79 -8.19
N VAL A 24 11.15 -0.94 -9.26
CA VAL A 24 10.96 -0.27 -10.55
C VAL A 24 10.15 -1.19 -11.47
N LEU A 25 8.84 -1.01 -11.51
CA LEU A 25 7.91 -1.91 -12.21
C LEU A 25 7.81 -1.67 -13.72
N GLN A 26 8.67 -0.84 -14.30
CA GLN A 26 8.86 -0.76 -15.75
C GLN A 26 9.39 -2.08 -16.31
N ASP A 27 10.09 -2.86 -15.48
CA ASP A 27 10.49 -4.25 -15.74
C ASP A 27 10.13 -5.11 -14.51
N PRO A 28 8.93 -5.72 -14.50
CA PRO A 28 8.45 -6.51 -13.36
C PRO A 28 9.30 -7.76 -13.06
N ILE A 29 10.02 -8.30 -14.04
CA ILE A 29 10.90 -9.47 -13.84
C ILE A 29 12.13 -9.05 -13.03
N THR A 30 12.80 -7.98 -13.46
CA THR A 30 13.93 -7.41 -12.73
C THR A 30 13.51 -6.91 -11.34
N ALA A 31 12.32 -6.29 -11.24
CA ALA A 31 11.75 -5.86 -9.96
C ALA A 31 11.55 -7.03 -8.98
N ALA A 32 11.08 -8.19 -9.46
CA ALA A 32 10.94 -9.40 -8.66
C ALA A 32 12.30 -9.91 -8.13
N THR A 33 13.31 -9.98 -9.00
CA THR A 33 14.67 -10.37 -8.60
C THR A 33 15.26 -9.42 -7.56
N GLU A 34 15.05 -8.11 -7.72
CA GLU A 34 15.55 -7.12 -6.77
C GLU A 34 14.79 -7.17 -5.44
N LEU A 35 13.48 -7.41 -5.46
CA LEU A 35 12.70 -7.61 -4.24
C LEU A 35 13.25 -8.80 -3.43
N GLU A 36 13.55 -9.92 -4.09
CA GLU A 36 14.15 -11.08 -3.44
C GLU A 36 15.50 -10.75 -2.80
N ARG A 37 16.38 -10.07 -3.53
CA ARG A 37 17.68 -9.61 -3.01
C ARG A 37 17.49 -8.70 -1.79
N CYS A 38 16.60 -7.73 -1.90
CA CYS A 38 16.34 -6.75 -0.85
C CYS A 38 15.79 -7.41 0.43
N VAL A 39 14.80 -8.30 0.30
CA VAL A 39 14.21 -9.00 1.46
C VAL A 39 15.21 -10.01 2.05
N LYS A 40 15.71 -10.96 1.25
CA LYS A 40 16.53 -12.07 1.77
C LYS A 40 17.92 -11.63 2.22
N GLN A 41 18.56 -10.73 1.47
CA GLN A 41 19.96 -10.36 1.72
C GLN A 41 20.09 -9.06 2.51
N LEU A 42 19.23 -8.06 2.27
CA LEU A 42 19.36 -6.75 2.91
C LEU A 42 18.47 -6.58 4.15
N GLY A 43 17.39 -7.36 4.27
CA GLY A 43 16.44 -7.25 5.38
C GLY A 43 15.33 -6.22 5.17
N GLY A 44 15.00 -5.90 3.92
CA GLY A 44 13.83 -5.09 3.61
C GLY A 44 12.54 -5.80 4.05
N VAL A 45 11.55 -5.03 4.51
CA VAL A 45 10.32 -5.57 5.14
C VAL A 45 9.19 -5.88 4.14
N GLY A 46 9.35 -5.46 2.89
CA GLY A 46 8.38 -5.61 1.81
C GLY A 46 8.64 -4.64 0.68
N SER A 47 7.68 -4.52 -0.24
CA SER A 47 7.81 -3.62 -1.39
C SER A 47 7.13 -2.27 -1.15
N PHE A 48 7.73 -1.20 -1.63
CA PHE A 48 7.12 0.12 -1.76
C PHE A 48 6.86 0.40 -3.23
N VAL A 49 5.60 0.69 -3.57
CA VAL A 49 5.16 1.00 -4.93
C VAL A 49 4.47 2.36 -4.94
N GLY A 50 5.01 3.30 -5.71
CA GLY A 50 4.43 4.65 -5.91
C GLY A 50 3.24 4.64 -6.88
N ARG A 51 2.15 3.96 -6.49
CA ARG A 51 0.91 3.76 -7.24
C ARG A 51 1.09 3.05 -8.59
N TYR A 52 1.00 3.79 -9.70
CA TYR A 52 1.13 3.27 -11.06
C TYR A 52 2.52 3.54 -11.61
N THR A 53 2.88 2.75 -12.63
CA THR A 53 4.16 2.87 -13.32
C THR A 53 3.98 3.55 -14.65
N ASN A 54 4.82 4.53 -14.95
CA ASN A 54 4.87 5.15 -16.27
C ASN A 54 5.57 4.22 -17.26
N ASN A 55 4.90 3.87 -18.36
CA ASN A 55 5.46 3.05 -19.43
C ASN A 55 5.76 3.92 -20.67
N GLY A 56 7.01 4.39 -20.77
CA GLY A 56 7.51 5.20 -21.88
C GLY A 56 7.07 6.67 -21.89
N SER A 57 5.94 7.03 -21.27
CA SER A 57 5.50 8.43 -21.15
C SER A 57 4.76 8.73 -19.84
N ALA A 58 4.65 10.02 -19.50
CA ALA A 58 3.90 10.49 -18.33
C ALA A 58 2.40 10.11 -18.36
N ASN A 59 1.83 9.92 -19.56
CA ASN A 59 0.41 9.66 -19.79
C ASN A 59 0.05 8.17 -19.92
N ASN A 60 1.06 7.30 -20.01
CA ASN A 60 0.86 5.86 -20.13
C ASN A 60 1.08 5.19 -18.76
N ALA A 61 -0.01 5.02 -18.02
CA ALA A 61 -0.02 4.45 -16.69
C ALA A 61 -0.32 2.94 -16.73
N VAL A 62 0.56 2.16 -16.11
CA VAL A 62 0.38 0.72 -15.89
C VAL A 62 0.10 0.48 -14.41
N TYR A 63 -1.05 -0.11 -14.12
CA TYR A 63 -1.49 -0.46 -12.77
C TYR A 63 -1.10 -1.90 -12.43
N LEU A 64 -0.97 -2.20 -11.13
CA LEU A 64 -0.59 -3.52 -10.62
C LEU A 64 -1.49 -4.69 -11.08
N ASP A 65 -2.74 -4.43 -11.46
CA ASP A 65 -3.64 -5.47 -12.01
C ASP A 65 -3.30 -5.87 -13.46
N ASP A 66 -2.44 -5.11 -14.15
CA ASP A 66 -1.97 -5.45 -15.49
C ASP A 66 -1.19 -6.79 -15.49
N PRO A 67 -1.48 -7.72 -16.42
CA PRO A 67 -0.81 -9.02 -16.50
C PRO A 67 0.72 -8.96 -16.56
N ILE A 68 1.32 -7.86 -17.06
CA ILE A 68 2.77 -7.69 -17.08
C ILE A 68 3.39 -7.76 -15.67
N ASN A 69 2.63 -7.38 -14.65
CA ASN A 69 3.08 -7.37 -13.25
C ASN A 69 2.97 -8.73 -12.55
N ALA A 70 2.44 -9.77 -13.21
CA ALA A 70 2.27 -11.09 -12.60
C ALA A 70 3.57 -11.68 -11.99
N PRO A 71 4.74 -11.62 -12.66
CA PRO A 71 6.00 -12.14 -12.08
C PRO A 71 6.38 -11.44 -10.77
N PHE A 72 6.10 -10.13 -10.68
CA PHE A 72 6.35 -9.36 -9.47
C PHE A 72 5.39 -9.73 -8.34
N LEU A 73 4.08 -9.80 -8.61
CA LEU A 73 3.08 -10.19 -7.62
C LEU A 73 3.32 -11.62 -7.09
N GLU A 74 3.70 -12.55 -7.97
CA GLU A 74 4.08 -13.92 -7.60
C GLU A 74 5.25 -13.93 -6.62
N LYS A 75 6.27 -13.11 -6.88
CA LYS A 75 7.43 -13.01 -5.99
C LYS A 75 7.09 -12.37 -4.64
N VAL A 76 6.22 -11.36 -4.62
CA VAL A 76 5.72 -10.75 -3.37
C VAL A 76 5.05 -11.82 -2.49
N VAL A 77 4.18 -12.62 -3.11
CA VAL A 77 3.46 -13.72 -2.43
C VAL A 77 4.43 -14.81 -1.96
N GLU A 78 5.38 -15.23 -2.80
CA GLU A 78 6.41 -16.22 -2.45
C GLU A 78 7.23 -15.80 -1.22
N LEU A 79 7.60 -14.51 -1.15
CA LEU A 79 8.37 -13.96 -0.04
C LEU A 79 7.53 -13.71 1.22
N ASP A 80 6.20 -13.79 1.11
CA ASP A 80 5.23 -13.48 2.17
C ASP A 80 5.51 -12.10 2.82
N VAL A 81 5.64 -11.08 1.96
CA VAL A 81 5.84 -9.69 2.36
C VAL A 81 4.72 -8.80 1.79
N PRO A 82 4.38 -7.68 2.46
CA PRO A 82 3.37 -6.76 1.95
C PRO A 82 3.91 -5.82 0.86
N ILE A 83 2.99 -5.23 0.11
CA ILE A 83 3.21 -4.04 -0.73
C ILE A 83 2.62 -2.83 -0.01
N TYR A 84 3.42 -1.82 0.30
CA TYR A 84 2.90 -0.49 0.57
C TYR A 84 2.59 0.18 -0.77
N LEU A 85 1.30 0.37 -1.06
CA LEU A 85 0.83 1.09 -2.24
C LEU A 85 0.64 2.57 -1.90
N HIS A 86 1.69 3.36 -2.10
CA HIS A 86 1.72 4.78 -1.74
C HIS A 86 1.12 5.65 -2.86
N PRO A 87 0.36 6.71 -2.53
CA PRO A 87 -0.20 7.61 -3.54
C PRO A 87 0.86 8.41 -4.30
N ARG A 88 0.39 8.97 -5.41
CA ARG A 88 1.00 10.08 -6.15
C ARG A 88 -0.12 10.81 -6.88
N GLU A 89 0.18 11.83 -7.67
CA GLU A 89 -0.84 12.50 -8.48
C GLU A 89 -1.40 11.59 -9.59
N PRO A 90 -2.69 11.71 -9.96
CA PRO A 90 -3.27 11.16 -11.19
C PRO A 90 -2.38 11.39 -12.43
N PRO A 91 -2.36 10.51 -13.44
CA PRO A 91 -1.62 10.78 -14.68
C PRO A 91 -2.06 12.12 -15.29
N PRO A 92 -1.17 12.91 -15.93
CA PRO A 92 -1.53 14.24 -16.40
C PRO A 92 -2.75 14.27 -17.33
N ASN A 93 -2.94 13.24 -18.15
CA ASN A 93 -4.11 13.07 -19.02
C ASN A 93 -5.42 12.69 -18.29
N GLN A 94 -5.38 12.44 -16.98
CA GLN A 94 -6.52 12.08 -16.15
C GLN A 94 -6.85 13.15 -15.09
N GLN A 95 -6.21 14.31 -15.15
CA GLN A 95 -6.39 15.40 -14.16
C GLN A 95 -7.47 16.43 -14.53
N ARG A 96 -8.33 16.16 -15.53
CA ARG A 96 -9.31 17.15 -16.03
C ARG A 96 -10.21 17.74 -14.93
N VAL A 97 -10.63 16.93 -13.97
CA VAL A 97 -11.51 17.36 -12.87
C VAL A 97 -10.85 18.39 -11.93
N TYR A 98 -9.52 18.51 -11.96
CA TYR A 98 -8.74 19.44 -11.16
C TYR A 98 -8.32 20.70 -11.92
N GLN A 99 -8.76 20.87 -13.17
CA GLN A 99 -8.45 22.07 -13.94
C GLN A 99 -8.86 23.33 -13.14
N ASP A 100 -7.98 24.34 -13.16
CA ASP A 100 -8.08 25.58 -12.38
C ASP A 100 -7.89 25.41 -10.85
N TYR A 101 -7.80 24.18 -10.35
CA TYR A 101 -7.58 23.82 -8.94
C TYR A 101 -6.54 22.70 -8.78
N ASN A 102 -5.41 22.82 -9.49
CA ASN A 102 -4.42 21.74 -9.64
C ASN A 102 -3.90 21.16 -8.30
N PHE A 103 -3.89 21.95 -7.22
CA PHE A 103 -3.49 21.46 -5.89
C PHE A 103 -4.38 20.33 -5.37
N LEU A 104 -5.62 20.20 -5.87
CA LEU A 104 -6.52 19.09 -5.57
C LEU A 104 -6.05 17.77 -6.18
N ALA A 105 -5.15 17.77 -7.18
CA ALA A 105 -4.55 16.55 -7.70
C ALA A 105 -3.59 15.87 -6.69
N GLY A 106 -3.13 16.62 -5.68
CA GLY A 106 -2.23 16.18 -4.62
C GLY A 106 -2.91 15.49 -3.45
N SER A 107 -2.29 15.58 -2.26
CA SER A 107 -2.79 15.02 -1.00
C SER A 107 -4.18 15.47 -0.57
N PRO A 108 -4.70 16.67 -0.94
CA PRO A 108 -6.05 17.06 -0.54
C PRO A 108 -7.16 16.16 -1.09
N TRP A 109 -6.95 15.51 -2.25
CA TRP A 109 -7.97 14.64 -2.85
C TRP A 109 -7.43 13.64 -3.88
N GLY A 110 -6.66 14.12 -4.86
CA GLY A 110 -6.25 13.35 -6.03
C GLY A 110 -5.46 12.10 -5.69
N PHE A 111 -4.62 12.17 -4.65
CA PHE A 111 -3.91 11.03 -4.08
C PHE A 111 -4.85 9.90 -3.68
N SER A 112 -5.80 10.17 -2.78
CA SER A 112 -6.73 9.15 -2.29
C SER A 112 -7.72 8.69 -3.35
N SER A 113 -8.23 9.62 -4.17
CA SER A 113 -9.19 9.30 -5.23
C SER A 113 -8.65 8.27 -6.22
N GLU A 114 -7.36 8.35 -6.56
CA GLU A 114 -6.81 7.40 -7.51
C GLU A 114 -6.17 6.17 -6.86
N THR A 115 -5.56 6.29 -5.68
CA THR A 115 -5.09 5.09 -4.98
C THR A 115 -6.27 4.17 -4.63
N SER A 116 -7.40 4.73 -4.19
CA SER A 116 -8.63 3.97 -3.98
C SER A 116 -9.16 3.32 -5.28
N ALA A 117 -9.12 4.02 -6.41
CA ALA A 117 -9.50 3.46 -7.71
C ALA A 117 -8.56 2.32 -8.13
N HIS A 118 -7.25 2.43 -7.91
CA HIS A 118 -6.27 1.38 -8.18
C HIS A 118 -6.53 0.14 -7.31
N VAL A 119 -6.83 0.32 -6.03
CA VAL A 119 -7.22 -0.77 -5.12
C VAL A 119 -8.48 -1.48 -5.61
N LEU A 120 -9.50 -0.73 -6.02
CA LEU A 120 -10.72 -1.32 -6.58
C LEU A 120 -10.43 -2.10 -7.87
N ARG A 121 -9.52 -1.62 -8.73
CA ARG A 121 -9.06 -2.37 -9.91
C ARG A 121 -8.47 -3.72 -9.53
N LEU A 122 -7.58 -3.77 -8.53
CA LEU A 122 -7.00 -5.02 -8.04
C LEU A 122 -8.09 -6.01 -7.58
N MET A 123 -9.07 -5.51 -6.81
CA MET A 123 -10.17 -6.33 -6.31
C MET A 123 -11.03 -6.87 -7.46
N VAL A 124 -11.55 -6.00 -8.34
CA VAL A 124 -12.45 -6.43 -9.43
C VAL A 124 -11.73 -7.28 -10.47
N ALA A 125 -10.43 -7.06 -10.70
CA ALA A 125 -9.61 -7.89 -11.57
C ALA A 125 -9.35 -9.30 -11.01
N GLY A 126 -9.81 -9.61 -9.80
CA GLY A 126 -9.66 -10.94 -9.20
C GLY A 126 -8.22 -11.27 -8.79
N ILE A 127 -7.39 -10.23 -8.56
CA ILE A 127 -5.98 -10.42 -8.15
C ILE A 127 -5.90 -11.21 -6.84
N PHE A 128 -6.80 -10.94 -5.91
CA PHE A 128 -6.86 -11.64 -4.62
C PHE A 128 -7.50 -13.04 -4.71
N ASP A 129 -8.22 -13.36 -5.79
CA ASP A 129 -8.61 -14.75 -6.06
C ASP A 129 -7.41 -15.58 -6.55
N LYS A 130 -6.53 -14.95 -7.34
CA LYS A 130 -5.31 -15.58 -7.85
C LYS A 130 -4.22 -15.66 -6.76
N TYR A 131 -4.13 -14.63 -5.93
CA TYR A 131 -3.12 -14.48 -4.88
C TYR A 131 -3.77 -14.18 -3.52
N PRO A 132 -4.43 -15.17 -2.90
CA PRO A 132 -5.24 -14.95 -1.69
C PRO A 132 -4.43 -14.49 -0.47
N THR A 133 -3.13 -14.72 -0.45
CA THR A 133 -2.22 -14.31 0.63
C THR A 133 -1.50 -12.99 0.35
N LEU A 134 -1.77 -12.33 -0.79
CA LEU A 134 -1.21 -11.01 -1.09
C LEU A 134 -1.72 -9.98 -0.06
N LYS A 135 -0.79 -9.18 0.47
CA LYS A 135 -1.06 -8.17 1.50
C LYS A 135 -0.74 -6.79 0.95
N ILE A 136 -1.71 -5.89 0.97
CA ILE A 136 -1.55 -4.49 0.57
C ILE A 136 -1.71 -3.59 1.79
N ILE A 137 -0.77 -2.66 1.96
CA ILE A 137 -0.83 -1.60 2.95
C ILE A 137 -1.22 -0.30 2.25
N LEU A 138 -2.17 0.41 2.83
CA LEU A 138 -2.62 1.71 2.38
C LEU A 138 -2.42 2.74 3.50
N GLY A 139 -2.02 3.95 3.10
CA GLY A 139 -1.97 5.11 3.99
C GLY A 139 -3.34 5.75 4.19
N HIS A 140 -3.35 6.91 4.86
CA HIS A 140 -4.45 7.89 4.82
C HIS A 140 -5.83 7.30 5.13
N CYS A 141 -5.94 6.49 6.18
CA CYS A 141 -7.20 5.83 6.59
C CYS A 141 -7.77 4.93 5.49
N GLY A 142 -6.91 4.17 4.82
CA GLY A 142 -7.30 3.31 3.71
C GLY A 142 -7.78 4.07 2.48
N GLU A 143 -7.29 5.31 2.29
CA GLU A 143 -7.67 6.20 1.19
C GLU A 143 -9.18 6.49 1.11
N GLY A 144 -9.85 6.45 2.26
CA GLY A 144 -11.31 6.65 2.38
C GLY A 144 -12.15 5.46 1.91
N LEU A 145 -11.56 4.38 1.37
CA LEU A 145 -12.30 3.20 0.93
C LEU A 145 -13.19 2.57 2.01
N PRO A 146 -12.74 2.40 3.28
CA PRO A 146 -13.57 1.82 4.33
C PRO A 146 -14.96 2.43 4.44
N PHE A 147 -15.06 3.74 4.21
CA PHE A 147 -16.32 4.48 4.27
C PHE A 147 -17.28 4.11 3.11
N PHE A 148 -16.74 3.78 1.94
CA PHE A 148 -17.53 3.50 0.74
C PHE A 148 -17.79 2.02 0.48
N LEU A 149 -17.11 1.09 1.15
CA LEU A 149 -17.20 -0.36 0.88
C LEU A 149 -18.63 -0.89 0.83
N ALA A 150 -19.47 -0.56 1.83
CA ALA A 150 -20.85 -1.03 1.89
C ALA A 150 -21.68 -0.58 0.67
N ARG A 151 -21.47 0.67 0.22
CA ARG A 151 -22.11 1.20 -0.99
C ARG A 151 -21.59 0.51 -2.24
N ILE A 152 -20.28 0.33 -2.33
CA ILE A 152 -19.62 -0.32 -3.47
C ILE A 152 -20.17 -1.74 -3.62
N ASP A 153 -20.17 -2.55 -2.56
CA ASP A 153 -20.71 -3.91 -2.60
C ASP A 153 -22.21 -3.96 -2.93
N GLN A 154 -22.99 -3.01 -2.42
CA GLN A 154 -24.40 -2.91 -2.79
C GLN A 154 -24.60 -2.69 -4.28
N ARG A 155 -23.78 -1.85 -4.91
CA ARG A 155 -23.86 -1.58 -6.36
C ARG A 155 -23.28 -2.72 -7.19
N LEU A 156 -22.13 -3.26 -6.79
CA LEU A 156 -21.42 -4.27 -7.57
C LEU A 156 -22.15 -5.62 -7.60
N ARG A 157 -22.98 -5.92 -6.59
CA ARG A 157 -23.85 -7.12 -6.58
C ARG A 157 -24.75 -7.25 -7.81
N HIS A 158 -25.05 -6.14 -8.50
CA HIS A 158 -25.89 -6.13 -9.71
C HIS A 158 -25.07 -6.16 -11.01
N MET A 159 -23.75 -6.23 -10.93
CA MET A 159 -22.84 -5.99 -12.05
C MET A 159 -21.76 -7.08 -12.18
N THR A 160 -21.85 -8.17 -11.41
CA THR A 160 -20.83 -9.23 -11.26
C THR A 160 -20.37 -9.89 -12.56
N HIS A 161 -21.19 -9.88 -13.62
CA HIS A 161 -20.81 -10.38 -14.95
C HIS A 161 -19.76 -9.53 -15.70
N TYR A 162 -19.40 -8.34 -15.21
CA TYR A 162 -18.45 -7.45 -15.89
C TYR A 162 -16.99 -7.69 -15.51
N TRP A 163 -16.72 -8.50 -14.48
CA TRP A 163 -15.38 -8.68 -13.95
C TRP A 163 -15.17 -10.10 -13.39
N PRO A 164 -13.90 -10.54 -13.24
CA PRO A 164 -13.59 -11.92 -12.82
C PRO A 164 -13.63 -12.17 -11.31
N ALA A 165 -13.66 -11.13 -10.47
CA ALA A 165 -13.65 -11.26 -9.00
C ALA A 165 -14.79 -12.13 -8.46
N LYS A 166 -14.45 -13.06 -7.57
CA LYS A 166 -15.35 -14.07 -6.99
C LYS A 166 -15.96 -13.67 -5.65
N GLN A 167 -15.32 -12.76 -4.93
CA GLN A 167 -15.75 -12.31 -3.59
C GLN A 167 -16.17 -10.84 -3.61
N THR A 168 -16.77 -10.40 -2.51
CA THR A 168 -17.15 -8.99 -2.34
C THR A 168 -15.93 -8.11 -2.08
N MET A 169 -16.03 -6.81 -2.33
CA MET A 169 -14.95 -5.86 -2.07
C MET A 169 -14.67 -5.77 -0.56
N THR A 170 -15.72 -5.87 0.28
CA THR A 170 -15.55 -5.96 1.74
C THR A 170 -14.75 -7.22 2.13
N HIS A 171 -15.02 -8.36 1.50
CA HIS A 171 -14.26 -9.59 1.76
C HIS A 171 -12.77 -9.40 1.44
N TYR A 172 -12.44 -8.88 0.25
CA TYR A 172 -11.03 -8.62 -0.08
C TYR A 172 -10.41 -7.60 0.87
N TRP A 173 -11.12 -6.53 1.22
CA TRP A 173 -10.66 -5.54 2.18
C TRP A 173 -10.24 -6.18 3.51
N GLU A 174 -11.13 -6.98 4.10
CA GLU A 174 -10.92 -7.61 5.41
C GLU A 174 -9.79 -8.65 5.42
N ASN A 175 -9.51 -9.29 4.27
CA ASN A 175 -8.55 -10.40 4.19
C ASN A 175 -7.18 -10.01 3.61
N ASN A 176 -7.10 -8.94 2.81
CA ASN A 176 -5.90 -8.60 2.05
C ASN A 176 -5.34 -7.20 2.35
N PHE A 177 -6.09 -6.31 2.99
CA PHE A 177 -5.70 -4.92 3.20
C PHE A 177 -5.40 -4.59 4.66
N TYR A 178 -4.42 -3.71 4.85
CA TYR A 178 -4.03 -3.16 6.13
C TYR A 178 -3.95 -1.63 6.02
N ASP A 179 -4.68 -0.93 6.88
CA ASP A 179 -4.78 0.53 6.87
C ASP A 179 -3.81 1.14 7.90
N TRP A 180 -2.93 2.02 7.42
CA TRP A 180 -2.05 2.87 8.20
C TRP A 180 -2.51 4.32 8.10
N GLY A 181 -2.81 4.94 9.23
CA GLY A 181 -3.43 6.27 9.34
C GLY A 181 -4.87 6.20 9.88
N GLY A 182 -5.54 5.05 9.78
CA GLY A 182 -6.88 4.83 10.34
C GLY A 182 -6.91 3.83 11.51
N SER A 183 -7.87 2.90 11.48
CA SER A 183 -8.16 2.00 12.62
C SER A 183 -7.19 0.82 12.74
N GLY A 184 -6.35 0.57 11.74
CA GLY A 184 -5.41 -0.56 11.71
C GLY A 184 -4.09 -0.23 12.40
N ASN A 185 -3.44 0.84 11.98
CA ASN A 185 -2.16 1.34 12.48
C ASN A 185 -2.12 2.87 12.41
N VAL A 186 -1.27 3.51 13.22
CA VAL A 186 -0.90 4.92 13.01
C VAL A 186 0.45 5.01 12.29
N SER A 187 0.52 5.92 11.32
CA SER A 187 1.75 6.36 10.65
C SER A 187 1.75 7.88 10.57
N VAL A 188 2.93 8.49 10.54
CA VAL A 188 3.07 9.95 10.54
C VAL A 188 3.04 10.55 9.14
N ASP A 189 3.66 9.91 8.14
CA ASP A 189 3.97 10.53 6.84
C ASP A 189 5.01 11.68 6.92
N TYR A 190 5.96 11.54 7.86
CA TYR A 190 7.10 12.44 7.95
C TYR A 190 7.94 12.39 6.65
N PRO A 191 8.40 13.53 6.11
CA PRO A 191 8.38 14.88 6.69
C PRO A 191 7.22 15.77 6.22
N PHE A 192 6.19 15.21 5.58
CA PHE A 192 5.06 15.99 5.07
C PHE A 192 4.10 16.38 6.19
N GLU A 193 4.00 15.55 7.23
CA GLU A 193 3.32 15.84 8.48
C GLU A 193 4.30 15.88 9.66
N ASP A 194 3.89 16.56 10.74
CA ASP A 194 4.70 16.73 11.96
C ASP A 194 4.55 15.52 12.91
N ASP A 195 5.69 14.99 13.37
CA ASP A 195 5.72 13.80 14.22
C ASP A 195 5.29 14.10 15.67
N VAL A 196 5.55 15.31 16.16
CA VAL A 196 5.12 15.74 17.50
C VAL A 196 3.60 15.92 17.54
N GLU A 197 3.02 16.55 16.52
CA GLU A 197 1.58 16.73 16.39
C GLU A 197 0.86 15.38 16.30
N THR A 198 1.31 14.51 15.40
CA THR A 198 0.70 13.19 15.18
C THR A 198 0.84 12.31 16.43
N GLY A 199 2.03 12.27 17.03
CA GLY A 199 2.27 11.52 18.28
C GLY A 199 1.38 12.02 19.42
N SER A 200 1.31 13.34 19.59
CA SER A 200 0.47 13.97 20.62
C SER A 200 -1.03 13.71 20.40
N TRP A 201 -1.49 13.72 19.14
CA TRP A 201 -2.87 13.35 18.80
C TRP A 201 -3.16 11.90 19.19
N PHE A 202 -2.31 10.95 18.79
CA PHE A 202 -2.49 9.53 19.09
C PHE A 202 -2.44 9.25 20.60
N ASP A 203 -1.54 9.92 21.32
CA ASP A 203 -1.40 9.78 22.78
C ASP A 203 -2.63 10.28 23.56
N ARG A 204 -3.40 11.22 23.01
CA ARG A 204 -4.66 11.70 23.61
C ARG A 204 -5.87 10.79 23.34
N LEU A 205 -5.76 9.83 22.42
CA LEU A 205 -6.86 8.91 22.17
C LEU A 205 -7.08 8.01 23.41
N GLU A 206 -8.35 7.79 23.76
CA GLU A 206 -8.79 6.95 24.89
C GLU A 206 -9.45 5.61 24.46
N PRO A 207 -8.90 4.81 23.53
CA PRO A 207 -9.34 3.43 23.40
C PRO A 207 -8.82 2.61 24.59
N ASN A 208 -9.36 1.41 24.83
CA ASN A 208 -8.78 0.52 25.83
C ASN A 208 -7.28 0.26 25.50
N GLY A 209 -6.44 0.10 26.53
CA GLY A 209 -4.98 0.08 26.38
C GLY A 209 -4.46 -0.96 25.36
N HIS A 210 -5.10 -2.14 25.32
CA HIS A 210 -4.78 -3.19 24.35
C HIS A 210 -5.05 -2.78 22.89
N THR A 211 -6.11 -2.00 22.63
CA THR A 211 -6.39 -1.46 21.29
C THR A 211 -5.36 -0.39 20.91
N LYS A 212 -4.96 0.46 21.86
CA LYS A 212 -3.94 1.49 21.65
C LYS A 212 -2.59 0.87 21.25
N GLU A 213 -2.14 -0.16 21.94
CA GLU A 213 -0.89 -0.86 21.60
C GLU A 213 -0.94 -1.55 20.23
N LYS A 214 -2.09 -2.15 19.90
CA LYS A 214 -2.30 -2.78 18.58
C LYS A 214 -2.09 -1.80 17.43
N ILE A 215 -2.79 -0.67 17.50
CA ILE A 215 -2.74 0.37 16.48
C ILE A 215 -1.37 1.07 16.50
N GLY A 216 -0.81 1.31 17.69
CA GLY A 216 0.47 2.01 17.86
C GLY A 216 1.65 1.22 17.32
N PHE A 217 1.70 -0.11 17.51
CA PHE A 217 2.85 -0.89 17.04
C PHE A 217 2.62 -2.40 16.84
N GLN A 218 1.76 -3.08 17.60
CA GLN A 218 1.74 -4.55 17.56
C GLN A 218 1.29 -5.09 16.19
N ASN A 219 0.34 -4.42 15.54
CA ASN A 219 -0.12 -4.80 14.20
C ASN A 219 1.00 -4.66 13.16
N ALA A 220 1.77 -3.56 13.20
CA ALA A 220 2.91 -3.37 12.30
C ALA A 220 4.01 -4.40 12.58
N ARG A 221 4.33 -4.63 13.85
CA ARG A 221 5.32 -5.63 14.27
C ARG A 221 4.97 -7.02 13.74
N LYS A 222 3.71 -7.44 13.87
CA LYS A 222 3.22 -8.72 13.36
C LYS A 222 3.25 -8.77 11.83
N LEU A 223 2.72 -7.76 11.15
CA LEU A 223 2.61 -7.72 9.69
C LEU A 223 3.98 -7.72 9.00
N LEU A 224 4.91 -6.91 9.53
CA LEU A 224 6.25 -6.72 8.98
C LEU A 224 7.30 -7.67 9.57
N LYS A 225 6.89 -8.60 10.46
CA LYS A 225 7.78 -9.58 11.09
C LYS A 225 8.97 -8.94 11.81
N LEU A 226 8.73 -7.81 12.48
CA LEU A 226 9.75 -7.11 13.27
C LEU A 226 9.98 -7.85 14.59
N GLY A 227 11.24 -7.91 15.04
CA GLY A 227 11.64 -8.61 16.27
C GLY A 227 10.89 -8.14 17.52
N SER A 228 10.79 -9.03 18.52
CA SER A 228 10.22 -8.77 19.84
C SER A 228 11.12 -7.86 20.68
#